data_AF-A0A1S8A5A5-F1
#
_entry.id   AF-A0A1S8A5A5-F1
#
_cell.length_a   1.000
_cell.length_b   1.000
_cell.length_c   1.000
_cell.angle_alpha   90.00
_cell.angle_beta   90.00
_cell.angle_gamma   90.00
#
_symmetry.space_group_name_H-M   'P 1'
#
loop_
_entity.id
_entity.type
_entity.pdbx_description
1 polymer ?
#
loop_
_entity_poly.entity_id
_entity_poly.type
_entity_poly.pdbx_seq_one_letter_code
_entity_poly.pdbx_strand_id
1 'polypeptide(L)'
;MLQTVSNGRDPYHARRGRNSTEALTASLTDGKIHLLLACSGSVATIKLPNIIQALSKYPASQLSIRIILTASASRFLSGQSREQPPVSTLTDLPNVDAVVCNIPPI
;
A
#
# COMPACT_ATOMS: atom_id res chain seq x y z
N MET A 1 38.88 0.90 21.08
CA MET A 1 38.68 1.35 19.68
C MET A 1 37.21 1.20 19.37
N LEU A 2 36.52 2.32 19.19
CA LEU A 2 35.09 2.42 18.93
C LEU A 2 34.89 2.20 17.41
N GLN A 3 34.32 1.06 17.01
CA GLN A 3 33.93 0.86 15.62
C GLN A 3 32.53 1.42 15.42
N THR A 4 32.49 2.54 14.69
CA THR A 4 31.29 3.18 14.16
C THR A 4 30.54 2.19 13.29
N VAL A 5 29.40 1.70 13.80
CA VAL A 5 28.47 0.86 13.03
C VAL A 5 27.86 1.75 11.96
N SER A 6 28.30 1.56 10.72
CA SER A 6 27.75 2.20 9.55
C SER A 6 26.25 1.95 9.48
N ASN A 7 25.49 3.05 9.39
CA ASN A 7 24.04 3.14 9.38
C ASN A 7 23.46 2.54 8.08
N GLY A 8 23.58 1.21 7.92
CA GLY A 8 22.95 0.46 6.85
C GLY A 8 21.44 0.49 7.06
N ARG A 9 20.73 1.32 6.29
CA ARG A 9 19.27 1.39 6.28
C ARG A 9 18.73 0.06 5.73
N ASP A 10 18.44 -0.86 6.63
CA ASP A 10 17.77 -2.11 6.30
C ASP A 10 16.31 -1.81 5.88
N PRO A 11 15.88 -2.15 4.64
CA PRO A 11 14.51 -1.96 4.18
C PRO A 11 13.49 -2.77 4.99
N TYR A 12 13.90 -3.87 5.64
CA TYR A 12 13.02 -4.67 6.51
C TYR A 12 12.66 -3.93 7.81
N HIS A 13 13.58 -3.16 8.38
CA HIS A 13 13.32 -2.30 9.54
C HIS A 13 12.33 -1.17 9.21
N ALA A 14 12.44 -0.55 8.04
CA ALA A 14 11.53 0.53 7.61
C ALA A 14 10.09 0.05 7.33
N ARG A 15 9.90 -1.22 6.92
CA ARG A 15 8.57 -1.81 6.71
C ARG A 15 7.94 -2.29 8.02
N ARG A 16 8.73 -2.83 8.96
CA ARG A 16 8.26 -3.17 10.32
C ARG A 16 7.80 -1.94 11.11
N GLY A 17 8.49 -0.80 10.96
CA GLY A 17 8.12 0.44 11.63
C GLY A 17 6.72 0.95 11.25
N ARG A 18 6.26 0.73 10.01
CA ARG A 18 4.93 1.19 9.53
C ARG A 18 3.74 0.39 10.06
N ASN A 19 3.97 -0.86 10.45
CA ASN A 19 2.95 -1.74 11.05
C ASN A 19 3.12 -1.87 12.57
N SER A 20 3.82 -0.91 13.18
CA SER A 20 4.08 -0.87 14.62
C SER A 20 2.91 -0.26 15.38
N THR A 21 2.85 -0.53 16.69
CA THR A 21 1.92 0.13 17.61
C THR A 21 2.13 1.64 17.63
N GLU A 22 3.38 2.09 17.56
CA GLU A 22 3.74 3.50 17.57
C GLU A 22 3.22 4.20 16.30
N ALA A 23 3.38 3.57 15.13
CA ALA A 23 2.84 4.10 13.88
C ALA A 23 1.31 4.11 13.87
N LEU A 24 0.67 3.10 14.45
CA LEU A 24 -0.79 3.09 14.62
C LEU A 24 -1.23 4.26 15.51
N THR A 25 -0.63 4.45 16.68
CA THR A 25 -0.96 5.56 17.57
C THR A 25 -0.74 6.92 16.89
N ALA A 26 0.36 7.09 16.17
CA ALA A 26 0.62 8.31 15.40
C ALA A 26 -0.45 8.57 14.34
N SER A 27 -0.95 7.53 13.67
CA SER A 27 -1.99 7.66 12.64
C SER A 27 -3.34 8.15 13.19
N LEU A 28 -3.62 7.95 14.48
CA LEU A 28 -4.86 8.43 15.11
C LEU A 28 -4.93 9.96 15.21
N THR A 29 -3.77 10.63 15.19
CA THR A 29 -3.65 12.09 15.38
C THR A 29 -2.90 12.77 14.24
N ASP A 30 -2.71 12.10 13.11
CA ASP A 30 -1.92 12.64 11.98
C ASP A 30 -2.68 13.67 11.12
N GLY A 31 -3.95 13.91 11.42
CA GLY A 31 -4.81 14.87 10.72
C GLY A 31 -5.24 14.42 9.32
N LYS A 32 -4.96 13.16 8.93
CA LYS A 32 -5.35 12.60 7.64
C LYS A 32 -6.70 11.92 7.69
N ILE A 33 -7.36 11.88 6.54
CA ILE A 33 -8.44 10.94 6.25
C ILE A 33 -7.78 9.61 5.88
N HIS A 34 -8.09 8.56 6.64
CA HIS A 34 -7.63 7.19 6.36
C HIS A 34 -8.70 6.42 5.59
N LEU A 35 -8.46 6.19 4.31
CA LEU A 35 -9.37 5.47 3.41
C LEU A 35 -8.93 4.01 3.25
N LEU A 36 -9.84 3.08 3.51
CA LEU A 36 -9.65 1.66 3.24
C LEU A 36 -10.37 1.25 1.95
N LEU A 37 -9.61 0.85 0.94
CA LEU A 37 -10.13 0.29 -0.31
C LEU A 37 -10.06 -1.25 -0.25
N ALA A 38 -11.20 -1.90 -0.12
CA ALA A 38 -11.30 -3.36 -0.14
C ALA A 38 -11.80 -3.84 -1.51
N CYS A 39 -11.05 -4.71 -2.18
CA CYS A 39 -11.46 -5.30 -3.46
C CYS A 39 -11.61 -6.82 -3.34
N SER A 40 -12.72 -7.31 -3.90
CA SER A 40 -13.05 -8.74 -3.98
C SER A 40 -12.97 -9.24 -5.43
N GLY A 41 -13.33 -10.50 -5.69
CA GLY A 41 -13.19 -11.14 -7.00
C GLY A 41 -14.15 -10.58 -8.06
N SER A 42 -13.86 -9.39 -8.58
CA SER A 42 -14.60 -8.73 -9.64
C SER A 42 -13.64 -8.12 -10.67
N VAL A 43 -14.04 -8.15 -11.94
CA VAL A 43 -13.34 -7.46 -13.04
C VAL A 43 -13.19 -5.96 -12.75
N ALA A 44 -14.09 -5.37 -11.97
CA ALA A 44 -13.99 -3.97 -11.53
C ALA A 44 -12.66 -3.65 -10.81
N THR A 45 -11.97 -4.67 -10.25
CA THR A 45 -10.67 -4.52 -9.59
C THR A 45 -9.60 -3.94 -10.53
N ILE A 46 -9.69 -4.17 -11.85
CA ILE A 46 -8.74 -3.59 -12.82
C ILE A 46 -8.80 -2.06 -12.86
N LYS A 47 -9.87 -1.44 -12.34
CA LYS A 47 -10.02 0.02 -12.26
C LYS A 47 -9.47 0.62 -10.96
N LEU A 48 -8.95 -0.20 -10.05
CA LEU A 48 -8.34 0.27 -8.81
C LEU A 48 -7.23 1.32 -9.03
N PRO A 49 -6.29 1.16 -10.00
CA PRO A 49 -5.31 2.19 -10.29
C PRO A 49 -5.94 3.54 -10.70
N ASN A 50 -7.00 3.51 -11.50
CA ASN A 50 -7.71 4.72 -11.93
C ASN A 50 -8.45 5.39 -10.76
N ILE A 51 -9.06 4.60 -9.87
CA ILE A 51 -9.70 5.11 -8.65
C ILE A 51 -8.68 5.84 -7.78
N ILE A 52 -7.51 5.23 -7.55
CA ILE A 52 -6.43 5.83 -6.76
C ILE A 52 -5.89 7.10 -7.43
N GLN A 53 -5.68 7.06 -8.75
CA GLN A 53 -5.24 8.23 -9.51
C GLN A 53 -6.25 9.39 -9.43
N ALA A 54 -7.56 9.12 -9.47
CA ALA A 54 -8.58 10.15 -9.31
C ALA A 54 -8.58 10.77 -7.90
N LEU A 55 -8.13 10.03 -6.89
CA LEU A 55 -7.96 10.50 -5.51
C LEU A 55 -6.64 11.27 -5.30
N SER A 56 -5.73 11.32 -6.28
CA SER A 56 -4.46 12.05 -6.16
C SER A 56 -4.63 13.57 -6.08
N LYS A 57 -5.85 14.08 -6.32
CA LYS A 57 -6.21 15.49 -6.11
C LYS A 57 -6.12 15.91 -4.64
N TYR A 58 -6.18 14.96 -3.71
CA TYR A 58 -6.00 15.22 -2.28
C TYR A 58 -4.51 15.16 -1.93
N PRO A 59 -3.97 16.18 -1.22
CA PRO A 59 -2.58 16.18 -0.79
C PRO A 59 -2.24 14.98 0.11
N ALA A 60 -0.99 14.52 0.08
CA ALA A 60 -0.50 13.43 0.93
C ALA A 60 -0.52 13.75 2.45
N SER A 61 -0.66 15.04 2.80
CA SER A 61 -0.90 15.51 4.16
C SER A 61 -2.35 15.37 4.62
N GLN A 62 -3.28 15.05 3.71
CA GLN A 62 -4.72 14.98 4.00
C GLN A 62 -5.32 13.58 3.74
N LEU A 63 -4.74 12.77 2.86
CA LEU A 63 -5.27 11.45 2.52
C LEU A 63 -4.20 10.36 2.66
N SER A 64 -4.57 9.27 3.33
CA SER A 64 -3.82 8.02 3.41
C SER A 64 -4.71 6.87 2.94
N ILE A 65 -4.23 6.05 2.01
CA ILE A 65 -4.98 4.95 1.41
C ILE A 65 -4.34 3.63 1.79
N ARG A 66 -5.15 2.70 2.32
CA ARG A 66 -4.77 1.30 2.48
C ARG A 66 -5.64 0.42 1.59
N ILE A 67 -5.02 -0.58 0.99
CA ILE A 67 -5.67 -1.48 0.04
C ILE A 67 -5.71 -2.88 0.63
N ILE A 68 -6.88 -3.52 0.61
CA ILE A 68 -7.04 -4.94 0.95
C ILE A 68 -7.58 -5.67 -0.28
N LEU A 69 -6.88 -6.73 -0.69
CA LEU A 69 -7.26 -7.57 -1.81
C LEU A 69 -7.54 -9.00 -1.32
N THR A 70 -8.65 -9.58 -1.77
CA THR A 70 -8.81 -11.04 -1.69
C THR A 70 -7.85 -11.74 -2.64
N ALA A 71 -7.64 -13.05 -2.44
CA ALA A 71 -6.83 -13.86 -3.35
C ALA A 71 -7.36 -13.78 -4.80
N SER A 72 -8.68 -13.83 -5.00
CA SER A 72 -9.32 -13.70 -6.32
C SER A 72 -9.15 -12.30 -6.91
N ALA A 73 -9.28 -11.24 -6.12
CA ALA A 73 -9.05 -9.86 -6.58
C ALA A 73 -7.62 -9.67 -7.10
N SER A 74 -6.65 -10.24 -6.39
CA SER A 74 -5.22 -10.13 -6.72
C SER A 74 -4.89 -10.72 -8.10
N ARG A 75 -5.67 -11.69 -8.60
CA ARG A 75 -5.46 -12.29 -9.93
C ARG A 75 -5.74 -11.31 -11.07
N PHE A 76 -6.66 -10.36 -10.87
CA PHE A 76 -6.95 -9.29 -11.85
C PHE A 76 -5.86 -8.21 -11.92
N LEU A 77 -4.86 -8.26 -11.04
CA LEU A 77 -3.72 -7.34 -10.99
C LEU A 77 -2.40 -8.12 -11.02
N SER A 78 -2.28 -9.04 -11.99
CA SER A 78 -1.15 -9.97 -12.12
C SER A 78 -0.12 -9.60 -13.19
N GLY A 79 -0.19 -8.38 -13.75
CA GLY A 79 0.77 -7.89 -14.74
C GLY A 79 0.46 -8.29 -16.19
N GLN A 80 -0.79 -8.70 -16.48
CA GLN A 80 -1.19 -9.18 -17.81
C GLN A 80 -1.30 -8.06 -18.86
N SER A 81 -1.53 -6.82 -18.42
CA SER A 81 -1.62 -5.65 -19.29
C SER A 81 -1.36 -4.37 -18.52
N ARG A 82 -1.30 -3.23 -19.22
CA ARG A 82 -1.21 -1.90 -18.58
C ARG A 82 -2.40 -1.60 -17.66
N GLU A 83 -3.60 -2.11 -17.99
CA GLU A 83 -4.79 -1.97 -17.13
C GLU A 83 -4.80 -2.96 -15.96
N GLN A 84 -3.95 -4.00 -16.00
CA GLN A 84 -3.84 -5.03 -14.98
C GLN A 84 -2.40 -5.10 -14.44
N PRO A 85 -1.88 -4.01 -13.85
CA PRO A 85 -0.51 -3.98 -13.35
C PRO A 85 -0.32 -4.98 -12.20
N PRO A 86 0.91 -5.42 -11.90
CA PRO A 86 1.15 -6.33 -10.79
C PRO A 86 0.82 -5.66 -9.45
N VAL A 87 0.27 -6.41 -8.49
CA VAL A 87 -0.10 -5.89 -7.15
C VAL A 87 1.01 -5.09 -6.47
N SER A 88 2.27 -5.47 -6.69
CA SER A 88 3.44 -4.78 -6.13
C SER A 88 3.54 -3.31 -6.54
N THR A 89 3.06 -2.91 -7.71
CA THR A 89 3.15 -1.50 -8.16
C THR A 89 2.08 -0.62 -7.54
N LEU A 90 1.07 -1.20 -6.87
CA LEU A 90 0.04 -0.41 -6.19
C LEU A 90 0.62 0.43 -5.04
N THR A 91 1.72 0.00 -4.42
CA THR A 91 2.40 0.77 -3.37
C THR A 91 3.09 2.03 -3.89
N ASP A 92 3.31 2.12 -5.20
CA ASP A 92 3.95 3.28 -5.83
C ASP A 92 2.92 4.35 -6.24
N LEU A 93 1.62 4.06 -6.05
CA LEU A 93 0.55 4.99 -6.40
C LEU A 93 0.38 6.09 -5.35
N PRO A 94 -0.10 7.29 -5.75
CA PRO A 94 -0.28 8.42 -4.85
C PRO A 94 -1.11 8.07 -3.62
N ASN A 95 -0.68 8.54 -2.46
CA ASN A 95 -1.35 8.39 -1.17
C ASN A 95 -1.50 6.95 -0.67
N VAL A 96 -0.92 5.93 -1.34
CA VAL A 96 -0.97 4.54 -0.88
C VAL A 96 0.08 4.31 0.21
N ASP A 97 -0.40 3.99 1.41
CA ASP A 97 0.42 3.67 2.58
C ASP A 97 0.77 2.16 2.64
N ALA A 98 -0.22 1.31 2.38
CA ALA A 98 -0.05 -0.14 2.47
C ALA A 98 -0.99 -0.91 1.53
N VAL A 99 -0.50 -2.07 1.09
CA VAL A 99 -1.26 -3.07 0.33
C VAL A 99 -1.19 -4.39 1.08
N VAL A 100 -2.36 -4.93 1.42
CA VAL A 100 -2.52 -6.23 2.08
C VAL A 100 -3.23 -7.15 1.10
N CYS A 101 -2.55 -8.21 0.68
CA CYS A 101 -3.14 -9.23 -0.16
C CYS A 101 -2.72 -10.59 0.38
N ASN A 102 -3.68 -11.51 0.50
CA ASN A 102 -3.37 -12.88 0.87
C ASN A 102 -3.06 -13.66 -0.42
N ILE A 103 -1.80 -13.63 -0.86
CA ILE A 103 -1.34 -14.44 -1.98
C ILE A 103 -0.94 -15.80 -1.39
N PRO A 104 -1.64 -16.90 -1.72
CA PRO A 104 -1.16 -18.22 -1.34
C PRO A 104 0.20 -18.49 -2.02
N PRO A 105 1.17 -19.12 -1.35
CA PRO A 105 2.40 -19.54 -2.00
C PRO A 105 2.04 -20.46 -3.18
N ILE A 106 2.64 -20.15 -4.34
CA ILE A 106 2.60 -20.99 -5.54
C ILE A 106 3.43 -22.25 -5.33
#